data_AF-A0A5N6MCE9-F1
#
_entry.id   AF-A0A5N6MCE9-F1
#
_cell.length_a   1.000
_cell.length_b   1.000
_cell.length_c   1.000
_cell.angle_alpha   90.00
_cell.angle_beta   90.00
_cell.angle_gamma   90.00
#
_symmetry.space_group_name_H-M   'P 1'
#
loop_
_entity.id
_entity.type
_entity.pdbx_description
1 polymer ?
#
loop_
_entity_poly.entity_id
_entity_poly.type
_entity_poly.pdbx_seq_one_letter_code
_entity_poly.pdbx_strand_id
1 'polypeptide(L)'
;MIIFQNYGELGVKSIIHDPKKLTLYDPKDCVFEVFLNLNLDSTPFRYYHVVKNYTYLNCSISLSGSLEPVPCLSGSKHHVYFVESFSDIPSSCEVVKTVSILFAYSSYVSDDSFGLDLKWDSAGFVDFVEEKRGIEVQTVVEGLIMVVLVILIVGFGCLKVYCWKKSRSINHEWENLLGEYESL
;
A
#
# COMPACT_ATOMS: atom_id res chain seq x y z
N MET A 1 -15.28 -23.07 -14.19
CA MET A 1 -15.89 -21.75 -13.94
C MET A 1 -16.48 -21.69 -12.54
N ILE A 2 -16.79 -20.49 -12.04
CA ILE A 2 -17.49 -20.24 -10.78
C ILE A 2 -18.71 -19.37 -11.08
N ILE A 3 -19.85 -19.66 -10.43
CA ILE A 3 -21.10 -18.91 -10.60
C ILE A 3 -21.32 -18.01 -9.38
N PHE A 4 -21.44 -16.71 -9.61
CA PHE A 4 -21.84 -15.72 -8.61
C PHE A 4 -23.33 -15.43 -8.76
N GLN A 5 -24.12 -15.65 -7.71
CA GLN A 5 -25.58 -15.53 -7.74
C GLN A 5 -26.10 -14.18 -8.28
N ASN A 6 -25.36 -13.10 -8.08
CA ASN A 6 -25.76 -11.73 -8.45
C ASN A 6 -25.09 -11.20 -9.73
N TYR A 7 -24.31 -12.02 -10.44
CA TYR A 7 -23.63 -11.60 -11.67
C TYR A 7 -23.72 -12.65 -12.78
N GLY A 8 -23.26 -13.87 -12.51
CA GLY A 8 -23.16 -14.93 -13.50
C GLY A 8 -21.84 -15.68 -13.40
N GLU A 9 -21.42 -16.22 -14.54
CA GLU A 9 -20.28 -17.13 -14.65
C GLU A 9 -18.96 -16.39 -14.87
N LEU A 10 -17.96 -16.71 -14.06
CA LEU A 10 -16.58 -16.26 -14.21
C LEU A 10 -15.63 -17.45 -14.41
N GLY A 11 -14.63 -17.25 -15.26
CA GLY A 11 -13.59 -18.21 -15.53
C GLY A 11 -12.57 -18.28 -14.40
N VAL A 12 -12.08 -19.48 -14.08
CA VAL A 12 -11.01 -19.64 -13.08
C VAL A 12 -9.68 -19.72 -13.82
N LYS A 13 -8.78 -18.79 -13.52
CA LYS A 13 -7.42 -18.77 -14.08
C LYS A 13 -6.44 -19.56 -13.21
N SER A 14 -6.48 -19.37 -11.90
CA SER A 14 -5.62 -20.11 -10.96
C SER A 14 -6.20 -20.13 -9.54
N ILE A 15 -5.80 -21.14 -8.77
CA ILE A 15 -6.14 -21.30 -7.35
C ILE A 15 -4.85 -21.58 -6.59
N ILE A 16 -4.52 -20.73 -5.63
CA ILE A 16 -3.38 -20.85 -4.75
C ILE A 16 -3.91 -21.03 -3.32
N HIS A 17 -3.63 -22.17 -2.69
CA HIS A 17 -4.24 -22.52 -1.39
C HIS A 17 -3.57 -21.85 -0.19
N ASP A 18 -2.32 -21.44 -0.34
CA ASP A 18 -1.56 -20.63 0.61
C ASP A 18 -0.84 -19.56 -0.22
N PRO A 19 -1.33 -18.30 -0.27
CA PRO A 19 -2.12 -17.58 0.74
C PRO A 19 -3.64 -17.49 0.47
N LYS A 20 -4.29 -18.57 -0.01
CA LYS A 20 -5.73 -18.60 -0.37
C LYS A 20 -6.15 -17.54 -1.38
N LYS A 21 -5.51 -17.54 -2.55
CA LYS A 21 -5.76 -16.61 -3.66
C LYS A 21 -6.42 -17.32 -4.84
N LEU A 22 -7.53 -16.75 -5.31
CA LEU A 22 -8.31 -17.20 -6.46
C LEU A 22 -8.21 -16.11 -7.53
N THR A 23 -7.61 -16.43 -8.66
CA THR A 23 -7.54 -15.51 -9.80
C THR A 23 -8.60 -15.90 -10.82
N LEU A 24 -9.45 -14.94 -11.17
CA LEU A 24 -10.54 -15.11 -12.13
C LEU A 24 -10.23 -14.39 -13.45
N TYR A 25 -10.94 -14.78 -14.50
CA TYR A 25 -10.99 -14.08 -15.78
C TYR A 25 -12.45 -13.93 -16.24
N ASP A 26 -12.72 -12.89 -17.02
CA ASP A 26 -14.04 -12.63 -17.59
C ASP A 26 -14.13 -13.23 -19.00
N PRO A 27 -15.01 -14.22 -19.25
CA PRO A 27 -15.20 -14.78 -20.59
C PRO A 27 -15.82 -13.79 -21.60
N LYS A 28 -16.42 -12.68 -21.14
CA LYS A 28 -17.01 -11.65 -22.01
C LYS A 28 -16.04 -10.54 -22.40
N ASP A 29 -14.82 -10.56 -21.85
CA ASP A 29 -13.80 -9.52 -22.08
C ASP A 29 -14.29 -8.09 -21.71
N CYS A 30 -15.10 -7.98 -20.65
CA CYS A 30 -15.63 -6.73 -20.13
C CYS A 30 -15.53 -6.68 -18.59
N VAL A 31 -14.30 -6.69 -18.08
CA VAL A 31 -14.04 -6.75 -16.62
C VAL A 31 -14.67 -5.58 -15.85
N PHE A 32 -14.79 -4.40 -16.47
CA PHE A 32 -15.48 -3.27 -15.84
C PHE A 32 -16.99 -3.49 -15.70
N GLU A 33 -17.63 -4.34 -16.52
CA GLU A 33 -19.01 -4.80 -16.26
C GLU A 33 -19.04 -5.77 -15.07
N VAL A 34 -18.03 -6.63 -14.93
CA VAL A 34 -17.89 -7.51 -13.76
C VAL A 34 -17.83 -6.67 -12.49
N PHE A 35 -16.92 -5.70 -12.39
CA PHE A 35 -16.79 -4.85 -11.21
C PHE A 35 -18.04 -4.03 -10.90
N LEU A 36 -18.75 -3.57 -11.93
CA LEU A 36 -20.00 -2.82 -11.76
C LEU A 36 -21.08 -3.66 -11.09
N ASN A 37 -21.16 -4.95 -11.42
CA ASN A 37 -22.30 -5.81 -11.07
C ASN A 37 -21.99 -6.89 -10.03
N LEU A 38 -20.74 -7.28 -9.86
CA LEU A 38 -20.31 -8.30 -8.90
C LEU A 38 -20.56 -7.81 -7.47
N ASN A 39 -21.31 -8.61 -6.72
CA ASN A 39 -21.52 -8.41 -5.29
C ASN A 39 -20.88 -9.57 -4.51
N LEU A 40 -19.88 -9.25 -3.70
CA LEU A 40 -19.15 -10.22 -2.88
C LEU A 40 -19.69 -10.32 -1.44
N ASP A 41 -20.60 -9.44 -1.02
CA ASP A 41 -21.06 -9.33 0.38
C ASP A 41 -21.62 -10.65 0.92
N SER A 42 -22.44 -11.32 0.10
CA SER A 42 -23.06 -12.62 0.40
C SER A 42 -22.17 -13.83 0.05
N THR A 43 -20.89 -13.61 -0.25
CA THR A 43 -19.93 -14.66 -0.62
C THR A 43 -18.80 -14.74 0.42
N PRO A 44 -18.11 -15.88 0.53
CA PRO A 44 -16.91 -16.00 1.37
C PRO A 44 -15.68 -15.29 0.77
N PHE A 45 -15.81 -14.71 -0.42
CA PHE A 45 -14.71 -14.08 -1.14
C PHE A 45 -14.60 -12.60 -0.80
N ARG A 46 -13.38 -12.10 -0.76
CA ARG A 46 -13.05 -10.67 -0.62
C ARG A 46 -11.97 -10.30 -1.60
N TYR A 47 -11.82 -9.02 -1.92
CA TYR A 47 -10.69 -8.56 -2.72
C TYR A 47 -9.37 -8.91 -2.01
N TYR A 48 -8.45 -9.51 -2.78
CA TYR A 48 -7.12 -9.86 -2.28
C TYR A 48 -6.27 -8.62 -2.02
N HIS A 49 -6.43 -7.58 -2.85
CA HIS A 49 -5.69 -6.33 -2.81
C HIS A 49 -6.54 -5.18 -2.23
N VAL A 50 -5.89 -4.07 -1.87
CA VAL A 50 -6.56 -2.87 -1.34
C VAL A 50 -7.36 -2.15 -2.42
N VAL A 51 -8.64 -1.88 -2.14
CA VAL A 51 -9.58 -1.22 -3.06
C VAL A 51 -9.73 0.28 -2.75
N LYS A 52 -10.09 1.06 -3.78
CA LYS A 52 -10.47 2.47 -3.71
C LYS A 52 -11.86 2.66 -4.33
N ASN A 53 -12.54 3.74 -3.96
CA ASN A 53 -13.87 4.03 -4.47
C ASN A 53 -13.82 4.74 -5.81
N TYR A 54 -14.43 4.13 -6.82
CA TYR A 54 -14.61 4.68 -8.14
C TYR A 54 -16.09 4.73 -8.51
N THR A 55 -16.43 5.67 -9.36
CA THR A 55 -17.79 5.92 -9.79
C THR A 55 -17.92 5.74 -11.30
N TYR A 56 -18.92 4.96 -11.70
CA TYR A 56 -19.34 4.83 -13.08
C TYR A 56 -20.27 5.98 -13.43
N LEU A 57 -19.93 6.71 -14.50
CA LEU A 57 -20.72 7.80 -15.03
C LEU A 57 -21.24 7.42 -16.41
N ASN A 58 -22.52 7.66 -16.67
CA ASN A 58 -23.11 7.53 -17.98
C ASN A 58 -23.36 8.93 -18.56
N CYS A 59 -22.64 9.27 -19.62
CA CYS A 59 -22.68 10.59 -20.24
C CYS A 59 -23.31 10.53 -21.62
N SER A 60 -24.13 11.53 -21.96
CA SER A 60 -24.73 11.66 -23.29
C SER A 60 -23.77 12.17 -24.37
N ILE A 61 -22.63 12.72 -23.95
CA ILE A 61 -21.56 13.24 -24.81
C ILE A 61 -20.23 12.65 -24.39
N SER A 62 -19.28 12.58 -25.34
CA SER A 62 -17.90 12.24 -25.01
C SER A 62 -17.26 13.36 -24.20
N LEU A 63 -16.76 13.03 -23.01
CA LEU A 63 -15.93 13.92 -22.22
C LEU A 63 -14.60 14.17 -22.95
N SER A 64 -14.18 15.44 -22.97
CA SER A 64 -12.90 15.85 -23.55
C SER A 64 -11.77 15.61 -22.55
N GLY A 65 -10.57 15.29 -23.03
CA GLY A 65 -9.37 15.11 -22.20
C GLY A 65 -8.80 13.70 -22.29
N SER A 66 -8.07 13.28 -21.25
CA SER A 66 -7.44 11.96 -21.14
C SER A 66 -8.38 10.86 -20.61
N LEU A 67 -9.67 11.17 -20.46
CA LEU A 67 -10.67 10.20 -19.98
C LEU A 67 -11.19 9.41 -21.16
N GLU A 68 -10.91 8.11 -21.15
CA GLU A 68 -11.42 7.18 -22.14
C GLU A 68 -12.68 6.48 -21.59
N PRO A 69 -13.76 6.39 -22.39
CA PRO A 69 -14.93 5.64 -22.00
C PRO A 69 -14.63 4.14 -22.05
N VAL A 70 -15.28 3.37 -21.17
CA VAL A 70 -15.22 1.91 -21.12
C VAL A 70 -15.96 1.36 -22.35
N PRO A 71 -15.27 0.78 -23.36
CA PRO A 71 -15.88 0.48 -24.66
C PRO A 71 -17.03 -0.53 -24.57
N CYS A 72 -16.87 -1.58 -23.76
CA CYS A 72 -17.86 -2.64 -23.62
C CYS A 72 -19.12 -2.24 -22.83
N LEU A 73 -19.07 -1.11 -22.11
CA LEU A 73 -20.23 -0.51 -21.43
C LEU A 73 -20.78 0.71 -22.18
N SER A 74 -20.11 1.14 -23.24
CA SER A 74 -20.49 2.32 -24.02
C SER A 74 -21.15 1.92 -25.33
N GLY A 75 -21.87 2.87 -25.93
CA GLY A 75 -22.48 2.70 -27.24
C GLY A 75 -22.43 3.97 -28.07
N SER A 76 -23.25 4.04 -29.12
CA SER A 76 -23.23 5.15 -30.07
C SER A 76 -23.78 6.47 -29.53
N LYS A 77 -24.59 6.43 -28.46
CA LYS A 77 -25.28 7.59 -27.86
C LYS A 77 -25.05 7.73 -26.35
N HIS A 78 -24.24 6.87 -25.77
CA HIS A 78 -23.96 6.86 -24.34
C HIS A 78 -22.53 6.43 -24.10
N HIS A 79 -21.84 7.14 -23.23
CA HIS A 79 -20.42 6.96 -22.95
C HIS A 79 -20.27 6.69 -21.46
N VAL A 80 -19.83 5.48 -21.12
CA VAL A 80 -19.65 5.09 -19.73
C VAL A 80 -18.20 5.34 -19.33
N TYR A 81 -18.01 6.22 -18.36
CA TYR A 81 -16.71 6.55 -17.79
C TYR A 81 -16.56 5.90 -16.42
N PHE A 82 -15.31 5.63 -16.07
CA PHE A 82 -14.94 5.06 -14.79
C PHE A 82 -13.90 5.98 -14.13
N VAL A 83 -14.34 6.74 -13.14
CA VAL A 83 -13.57 7.86 -12.56
C VAL A 83 -13.44 7.73 -11.04
N GLU A 84 -12.45 8.38 -10.45
CA GLU A 84 -12.34 8.43 -8.98
C GLU A 84 -13.52 9.19 -8.39
N SER A 85 -14.10 8.68 -7.29
CA SER A 85 -15.37 9.17 -6.74
C SER A 85 -15.32 10.61 -6.19
N PHE A 86 -14.13 11.21 -6.06
CA PHE A 86 -13.94 12.61 -5.63
C PHE A 86 -13.91 13.60 -6.80
N SER A 87 -14.17 13.13 -8.02
CA SER A 87 -14.16 13.96 -9.22
C SER A 87 -15.49 14.71 -9.39
N ASP A 88 -15.41 15.96 -9.83
CA ASP A 88 -16.60 16.75 -10.18
C ASP A 88 -17.35 16.09 -11.34
N ILE A 89 -18.66 15.87 -11.18
CA ILE A 89 -19.49 15.19 -12.18
C ILE A 89 -20.00 16.23 -13.18
N PRO A 90 -19.69 16.11 -14.48
CA PRO A 90 -20.19 17.03 -15.50
C PRO A 90 -21.72 16.96 -15.59
N SER A 91 -22.37 18.09 -15.93
CA SER A 91 -23.83 18.15 -16.07
C SER A 91 -24.39 17.26 -17.19
N SER A 92 -23.55 16.81 -18.11
CA SER A 92 -23.90 15.88 -19.19
C SER A 92 -23.86 14.41 -18.76
N CYS A 93 -23.58 14.13 -17.49
CA CYS A 93 -23.33 12.80 -16.97
C CYS A 93 -24.23 12.50 -15.77
N GLU A 94 -24.64 11.24 -15.66
CA GLU A 94 -25.37 10.70 -14.52
C GLU A 94 -24.55 9.63 -13.81
N VAL A 95 -24.65 9.59 -12.47
CA VAL A 95 -24.00 8.55 -11.67
C VAL A 95 -24.76 7.24 -11.84
N VAL A 96 -24.06 6.21 -12.31
CA VAL A 96 -24.61 4.85 -12.42
C VAL A 96 -24.45 4.13 -11.08
N LYS A 97 -23.22 4.03 -10.59
CA LYS A 97 -22.89 3.31 -9.35
C LYS A 97 -21.48 3.65 -8.87
N THR A 98 -21.29 3.66 -7.56
CA THR A 98 -19.97 3.69 -6.93
C THR A 98 -19.60 2.29 -6.45
N VAL A 99 -18.39 1.84 -6.78
CA VAL A 99 -17.85 0.52 -6.39
C VAL A 99 -16.43 0.67 -5.86
N SER A 100 -16.00 -0.29 -5.05
CA SER A 100 -14.64 -0.34 -4.51
C SER A 100 -13.78 -1.30 -5.33
N ILE A 101 -12.82 -0.78 -6.10
CA ILE A 101 -11.91 -1.61 -6.94
C ILE A 101 -10.45 -1.12 -6.90
N LEU A 102 -9.55 -1.88 -7.53
CA LEU A 102 -8.10 -1.78 -7.34
C LEU A 102 -7.41 -0.71 -8.18
N PHE A 103 -7.96 -0.35 -9.34
CA PHE A 103 -7.28 0.52 -10.31
C PHE A 103 -8.27 1.37 -11.11
N ALA A 104 -7.79 2.52 -11.60
CA ALA A 104 -8.49 3.33 -12.57
C ALA A 104 -8.55 2.65 -13.94
N TYR A 105 -9.52 3.01 -14.79
CA TYR A 105 -9.63 2.48 -16.14
C TYR A 105 -8.37 2.80 -16.95
N SER A 106 -7.85 1.81 -17.68
CA SER A 106 -6.75 1.97 -18.63
C SER A 106 -6.95 0.99 -19.78
N SER A 107 -6.93 1.50 -21.01
CA SER A 107 -7.04 0.72 -22.26
C SER A 107 -5.80 -0.14 -22.54
N TYR A 108 -4.71 0.06 -21.80
CA TYR A 108 -3.45 -0.68 -21.95
C TYR A 108 -3.35 -1.92 -21.06
N VAL A 109 -4.34 -2.16 -20.20
CA VAL A 109 -4.42 -3.42 -19.46
C VAL A 109 -5.10 -4.40 -20.41
N SER A 110 -4.31 -5.12 -21.21
CA SER A 110 -4.78 -6.05 -22.25
C SER A 110 -4.12 -7.43 -22.13
N ASP A 111 -3.53 -7.70 -20.97
CA ASP A 111 -2.93 -8.99 -20.67
C ASP A 111 -3.96 -9.70 -19.81
N ASP A 112 -4.47 -10.87 -20.22
CA ASP A 112 -5.56 -11.67 -19.62
C ASP A 112 -5.49 -11.93 -18.08
N SER A 113 -4.58 -11.30 -17.33
CA SER A 113 -4.58 -11.14 -15.89
C SER A 113 -5.15 -9.78 -15.45
N PHE A 114 -6.47 -9.60 -15.57
CA PHE A 114 -7.14 -8.36 -15.13
C PHE A 114 -7.33 -8.23 -13.61
N GLY A 115 -6.54 -8.98 -12.82
CA GLY A 115 -6.34 -8.67 -11.41
C GLY A 115 -7.55 -8.82 -10.49
N LEU A 116 -8.63 -9.52 -10.89
CA LEU A 116 -9.66 -9.96 -9.95
C LEU A 116 -9.11 -11.15 -9.14
N ASP A 117 -8.24 -10.81 -8.22
CA ASP A 117 -7.74 -11.71 -7.20
C ASP A 117 -8.67 -11.62 -6.00
N LEU A 118 -9.25 -12.76 -5.66
CA LEU A 118 -10.08 -12.91 -4.48
C LEU A 118 -9.32 -13.72 -3.45
N LYS A 119 -9.43 -13.33 -2.18
CA LYS A 119 -9.08 -14.17 -1.04
C LYS A 119 -10.32 -14.78 -0.43
N TRP A 120 -10.19 -15.96 0.15
CA TRP A 120 -11.22 -16.55 1.00
C TRP A 120 -10.63 -16.88 2.36
N ASP A 121 -11.32 -16.49 3.42
CA ASP A 121 -10.98 -16.91 4.77
C ASP A 121 -11.94 -17.99 5.27
N SER A 122 -11.39 -18.93 6.02
CA SER A 122 -12.13 -20.03 6.64
C SER A 122 -12.71 -19.66 8.00
N ALA A 123 -12.45 -18.44 8.48
CA ALA A 123 -12.95 -17.91 9.74
C ALA A 123 -13.77 -16.65 9.46
N GLY A 124 -14.93 -16.55 10.11
CA GLY A 124 -15.86 -15.45 9.94
C GLY A 124 -15.22 -14.07 10.08
N PHE A 125 -15.69 -13.19 9.19
CA PHE A 125 -15.54 -11.75 9.12
C PHE A 125 -14.91 -11.03 10.34
N VAL A 126 -13.73 -10.44 10.13
CA VAL A 126 -13.27 -9.25 10.86
C VAL A 126 -12.86 -8.23 9.81
N ASP A 127 -13.60 -7.13 9.75
CA ASP A 127 -13.30 -5.99 8.88
C ASP A 127 -12.04 -5.32 9.42
N PHE A 128 -10.89 -5.65 8.84
CA PHE A 128 -9.68 -4.86 9.09
C PHE A 128 -9.77 -3.61 8.23
N VAL A 129 -10.42 -2.57 8.77
CA VAL A 129 -9.96 -1.21 8.51
C VAL A 129 -8.52 -1.19 8.98
N GLU A 130 -7.60 -1.22 8.02
CA GLU A 130 -6.17 -1.20 8.31
C GLU A 130 -5.83 0.18 8.88
N GLU A 131 -5.86 0.26 10.21
CA GLU A 131 -5.06 1.20 10.97
C GLU A 131 -3.64 1.09 10.42
N LYS A 132 -3.17 2.18 9.78
CA LYS A 132 -1.83 2.31 9.22
C LYS A 132 -0.80 1.78 10.22
N ARG A 133 -0.38 0.54 10.05
CA ARG A 133 0.61 -0.07 10.91
C ARG A 133 1.96 0.55 10.54
N GLY A 134 2.48 1.38 11.44
CA GLY A 134 3.80 2.01 11.40
C GLY A 134 4.94 0.99 11.44
N ILE A 135 4.99 0.09 10.46
CA ILE A 135 5.98 -0.99 10.36
C ILE A 135 7.35 -0.48 9.86
N GLU A 136 7.43 0.75 9.33
CA GLU A 136 8.72 1.33 8.91
C GLU A 136 9.33 2.30 9.92
N VAL A 137 8.54 2.89 10.83
CA VAL A 137 9.05 3.89 11.79
C VAL A 137 9.61 3.22 13.04
N GLN A 138 8.99 2.15 13.54
CA GLN A 138 9.38 1.56 14.83
C GLN A 138 10.75 0.87 14.78
N THR A 139 11.04 0.13 13.71
CA THR A 139 12.35 -0.53 13.51
C THR A 139 13.48 0.48 13.28
N VAL A 140 13.21 1.57 12.57
CA VAL A 140 14.19 2.65 12.34
C VAL A 140 14.48 3.43 13.62
N VAL A 141 13.45 3.74 14.42
CA VAL A 141 13.63 4.44 15.71
C VAL A 141 14.42 3.59 16.71
N GLU A 142 14.10 2.29 16.84
CA GLU A 142 14.89 1.38 17.69
C GLU A 142 16.35 1.28 17.23
N GLY A 143 16.58 1.21 15.91
CA GLY A 143 17.92 1.21 15.33
C GLY A 143 18.71 2.49 15.63
N LEU A 144 18.09 3.67 15.48
CA LEU A 144 18.74 4.96 15.75
C LEU A 144 19.09 5.13 17.23
N ILE A 145 18.21 4.70 18.14
CA ILE A 145 18.48 4.74 19.58
C ILE A 145 19.72 3.91 19.93
N MET A 146 19.84 2.70 19.38
CA MET A 146 21.01 1.85 19.61
C MET A 146 22.31 2.48 19.11
N VAL A 147 22.30 3.11 17.93
CA VAL A 147 23.49 3.81 17.39
C VAL A 147 23.93 4.97 18.30
N VAL A 148 22.99 5.77 18.79
CA VAL A 148 23.28 6.88 19.70
C VAL A 148 23.88 6.37 21.01
N LEU A 149 23.35 5.28 21.58
CA LEU A 149 23.90 4.68 22.80
C LEU A 149 25.34 4.19 22.62
N VAL A 150 25.65 3.57 21.48
CA VAL A 150 27.02 3.12 21.16
C VAL A 150 27.98 4.31 21.08
N ILE A 151 27.57 5.41 20.42
CA ILE A 151 28.40 6.63 20.32
C ILE A 151 28.65 7.23 21.70
N LEU A 152 27.65 7.28 22.57
CA LEU A 152 27.81 7.80 23.94
C LEU A 152 28.76 6.94 24.77
N ILE A 153 28.66 5.60 24.68
CA ILE A 153 29.53 4.68 25.43
C ILE A 153 30.99 4.81 24.95
N VAL A 154 31.21 4.80 23.62
CA VAL A 154 32.55 4.93 23.04
C VAL A 154 33.13 6.31 23.35
N GLY A 155 32.35 7.38 23.16
CA GLY A 155 32.77 8.74 23.46
C GLY A 155 33.13 8.92 24.92
N PHE A 156 32.32 8.40 25.85
CA PHE A 156 32.60 8.46 27.28
C PHE A 156 33.82 7.61 27.67
N GLY A 157 34.01 6.45 27.04
CA GLY A 157 35.23 5.64 27.18
C GLY A 157 36.48 6.39 26.71
N CYS A 158 36.44 7.01 25.54
CA CYS A 158 37.53 7.82 25.01
C CYS A 158 37.83 9.05 25.88
N LEU A 159 36.81 9.72 26.40
CA LEU A 159 36.96 10.83 27.35
C LEU A 159 37.62 10.39 28.65
N LYS A 160 37.19 9.26 29.23
CA LYS A 160 37.82 8.67 30.42
C LYS A 160 39.29 8.36 30.17
N VAL A 161 39.64 7.73 29.04
CA VAL A 161 41.03 7.43 28.69
C VAL A 161 41.84 8.71 28.48
N TYR A 162 41.28 9.70 27.79
CA TYR A 162 41.94 10.98 27.56
C TYR A 162 42.20 11.73 28.87
N CYS A 163 41.18 11.87 29.73
CA CYS A 163 41.31 12.49 31.05
C CYS A 163 42.30 11.73 31.94
N TRP A 164 42.28 10.39 31.89
CA TRP A 164 43.22 9.57 32.65
C TRP A 164 44.66 9.76 32.16
N LYS A 165 44.89 9.77 30.85
CA LYS A 165 46.22 10.04 30.26
C LYS A 165 46.71 11.46 30.59
N LYS A 166 45.83 12.45 30.51
CA LYS A 166 46.14 13.85 30.84
C LYS A 166 46.47 14.02 32.33
N SER A 167 45.68 13.44 33.23
CA SER A 167 45.95 13.46 34.67
C SER A 167 47.28 12.78 35.00
N ARG A 168 47.63 11.68 34.33
CA ARG A 168 48.93 11.02 34.52
C ARG A 168 50.10 11.87 34.04
N SER A 169 49.95 12.58 32.92
CA SER A 169 50.96 13.52 32.42
C SER A 169 51.20 14.66 33.41
N ILE A 170 50.11 15.25 33.94
CA ILE A 170 50.19 16.35 34.91
C ILE A 170 50.86 15.88 36.21
N ASN A 171 50.53 14.68 36.70
CA ASN A 171 51.18 14.13 37.90
C ASN A 171 52.69 13.93 37.71
N HIS A 172 53.13 13.41 36.57
CA HIS A 172 54.57 13.29 36.28
C HIS A 172 55.29 14.63 36.19
N GLU A 173 54.63 15.67 35.65
CA GLU A 173 55.20 17.02 35.60
C GLU A 173 55.36 17.62 37.00
N TRP A 174 54.34 17.46 37.86
CA TRP A 174 54.44 17.89 39.26
C TRP A 174 55.50 17.11 40.05
N GLU A 175 55.63 15.80 39.88
CA GLU A 175 56.69 15.01 40.54
C GLU A 175 58.10 15.48 40.16
N ASN A 176 58.32 15.87 38.90
CA ASN A 176 59.60 16.41 38.46
C ASN A 176 59.89 17.79 39.07
N LEU A 177 58.91 18.70 39.07
CA LEU A 177 59.04 20.01 39.71
C LEU A 177 59.21 19.89 41.23
N LEU A 178 58.56 18.87 41.82
CA LEU A 178 58.69 18.56 43.23
C LEU A 178 60.10 18.01 43.57
N GLY A 179 60.68 17.17 42.71
CA GLY A 179 62.06 16.71 42.88
C GLY A 179 63.10 17.83 42.79
N GLU A 180 62.85 18.86 41.96
CA GLU A 180 63.77 19.99 41.83
C GLU A 180 63.78 20.92 43.05
N TYR A 181 62.64 21.19 43.72
CA TYR A 181 62.64 22.07 44.91
C TYR A 181 63.27 21.43 46.15
N GLU A 182 63.22 20.11 46.31
CA GLU A 182 63.85 19.42 47.45
C GLU A 182 65.38 19.29 47.30
N SER A 183 65.90 19.54 46.10
CA SER A 183 67.33 19.45 45.77
C SER A 183 68.11 20.76 45.89
N LEU A 184 67.46 21.83 46.39
CA LEU A 184 67.98 23.20 46.55
C LEU A 184 68.05 23.58 48.04
#